data_AF-A0A399I1I8-F1
#
_entry.id   AF-A0A399I1I8-F1
#
_cell.length_a   1.000
_cell.length_b   1.000
_cell.length_c   1.000
_cell.angle_alpha   90.00
_cell.angle_beta   90.00
_cell.angle_gamma   90.00
#
_symmetry.space_group_name_H-M   'P 1'
#
loop_
_entity.id
_entity.type
_entity.pdbx_description
1 polymer ?
#
loop_
_entity_poly.entity_id
_entity_poly.type
_entity_poly.pdbx_seq_one_letter_code
_entity_poly.pdbx_strand_id
1 'polypeptide(L)'
;MKIFTIVTLILLSLCAQPGHAGTIQLPGTGQTVSYYTGDDGYLQKGVAVSGQRFTDNGNGSVTDNLTGLIWLKDTHCYAGTQSWDTALNNAKILSSGRCGLTDGSKAGDWRLPNVTELESLIDLANYNPALPTGHPFVITPIISGSTSFIPDYYWTSTTDALDPSFAWLVNIYSGIISHDYKTIDYYVWPVRSLPPVQYLLTSTKAGAGSGTVTSDPVGISCTGTCSAKFDEATEVTLIPTESFGSFFESWSGGGCSGNGSCLVKMNGATSVTATFSVHPPVNLDTAYYPLINDAYEKAISGASINIQAVDLTESPVFNKSKDVTLKGGFDGKFASNKGYISALSGVMRISSGTVRVENVVIR
;
A
#
# COMPACT_ATOMS: atom_id res chain seq x y z
N MET A 1 37.07 35.85 0.76
CA MET A 1 35.81 36.08 0.00
C MET A 1 35.92 35.39 -1.35
N LYS A 2 34.88 34.63 -1.75
CA LYS A 2 34.75 33.70 -2.91
C LYS A 2 35.25 32.28 -2.62
N ILE A 3 34.46 31.43 -1.94
CA ILE A 3 33.29 30.62 -2.38
C ILE A 3 33.73 29.26 -2.98
N PHE A 4 33.48 28.23 -2.18
CA PHE A 4 33.55 26.79 -2.47
C PHE A 4 32.41 26.35 -3.40
N THR A 5 32.66 25.37 -4.28
CA THR A 5 31.60 24.44 -4.71
C THR A 5 32.23 23.08 -4.99
N ILE A 6 32.11 22.16 -4.02
CA ILE A 6 32.36 20.73 -4.18
C ILE A 6 31.02 20.11 -4.55
N VAL A 7 30.96 19.46 -5.71
CA VAL A 7 29.79 18.69 -6.16
C VAL A 7 29.88 17.31 -5.50
N THR A 8 29.02 17.06 -4.50
CA THR A 8 28.87 15.73 -3.89
C THR A 8 27.80 14.96 -4.67
N LEU A 9 28.23 13.87 -5.30
CA LEU A 9 27.37 12.90 -5.99
C LEU A 9 26.65 12.04 -4.91
N ILE A 10 25.34 12.24 -4.71
CA ILE A 10 24.54 11.42 -3.81
C ILE A 10 23.98 10.24 -4.62
N LEU A 11 24.59 9.05 -4.44
CA LEU A 11 23.95 7.78 -4.79
C LEU A 11 22.85 7.50 -3.76
N LEU A 12 21.58 7.69 -4.13
CA LEU A 12 20.45 7.15 -3.39
C LEU A 12 20.33 5.65 -3.69
N SER A 13 20.97 4.84 -2.85
CA SER A 13 20.61 3.43 -2.71
C SER A 13 19.28 3.36 -1.93
N LEU A 14 18.17 3.11 -2.63
CA LEU A 14 16.94 2.67 -1.98
C LEU A 14 17.18 1.28 -1.40
N CYS A 15 17.57 1.22 -0.12
CA CYS A 15 17.29 0.05 0.68
C CYS A 15 15.77 0.02 0.93
N ALA A 16 15.09 -0.99 0.38
CA ALA A 16 13.78 -1.40 0.87
C ALA A 16 13.93 -1.76 2.35
N GLN A 17 13.36 -0.95 3.24
CA GLN A 17 13.28 -1.26 4.66
C GLN A 17 12.12 -2.24 4.87
N PRO A 18 12.34 -3.41 5.51
CA PRO A 18 11.24 -4.19 6.04
C PRO A 18 10.78 -3.59 7.37
N GLY A 19 9.48 -3.28 7.45
CA GLY A 19 8.72 -3.20 8.70
C GLY A 19 8.84 -1.90 9.48
N HIS A 20 7.71 -1.19 9.60
CA HIS A 20 7.52 -0.06 10.51
C HIS A 20 7.93 -0.42 11.94
N ALA A 21 9.09 0.05 12.41
CA ALA A 21 9.38 0.17 13.84
C ALA A 21 8.72 1.48 14.35
N GLY A 22 7.40 1.44 14.53
CA GLY A 22 6.69 2.51 15.23
C GLY A 22 7.20 2.64 16.66
N THR A 23 7.26 3.85 17.20
CA THR A 23 7.51 4.08 18.62
C THR A 23 6.36 3.51 19.44
N ILE A 24 6.62 2.42 20.18
CA ILE A 24 5.61 1.84 21.06
C ILE A 24 5.31 2.81 22.21
N GLN A 25 4.03 3.07 22.44
CA GLN A 25 3.59 3.93 23.53
C GLN A 25 3.65 3.14 24.83
N LEU A 26 4.52 3.56 25.76
CA LEU A 26 4.52 3.00 27.11
C LEU A 26 3.41 3.66 27.94
N PRO A 27 2.56 2.88 28.62
CA PRO A 27 1.59 3.43 29.56
C PRO A 27 2.32 4.07 30.75
N GLY A 28 1.63 4.92 31.50
CA GLY A 28 2.13 5.26 32.84
C GLY A 28 2.21 4.03 33.73
N THR A 29 3.03 4.08 34.79
CA THR A 29 3.27 2.93 35.69
C THR A 29 2.03 2.50 36.49
N GLY A 30 0.93 3.24 36.38
CA GLY A 30 -0.31 3.06 37.15
C GLY A 30 -0.23 3.60 38.57
N GLN A 31 0.97 3.94 39.06
CA GLN A 31 1.14 4.45 40.40
C GLN A 31 0.50 5.84 40.54
N THR A 32 -0.42 5.98 41.50
CA THR A 32 -1.13 7.24 41.78
C THR A 32 -0.73 7.86 43.12
N VAL A 33 -0.13 7.06 44.02
CA VAL A 33 0.39 7.52 45.30
C VAL A 33 1.83 8.00 45.11
N SER A 34 2.06 9.27 45.41
CA SER A 34 3.40 9.85 45.48
C SER A 34 3.91 9.84 46.93
N TYR A 35 5.15 9.37 47.09
CA TYR A 35 5.92 9.40 48.34
C TYR A 35 6.98 10.49 48.33
N TYR A 36 7.44 10.93 47.15
CA TYR A 36 8.40 12.02 46.99
C TYR A 36 8.14 12.82 45.72
N THR A 37 8.41 14.12 45.75
CA THR A 37 8.40 14.96 44.54
C THR A 37 9.32 14.37 43.47
N GLY A 38 8.77 14.12 42.29
CA GLY A 38 9.52 13.57 41.15
C GLY A 38 9.51 12.05 41.04
N ASP A 39 8.82 11.33 41.93
CA ASP A 39 8.52 9.91 41.72
C ASP A 39 7.45 9.71 40.63
N ASP A 40 7.20 8.47 40.26
CA ASP A 40 6.26 8.11 39.20
C ASP A 40 4.80 8.43 39.58
N GLY A 41 4.44 8.26 40.85
CA GLY A 41 3.16 8.73 41.41
C GLY A 41 2.96 10.24 41.32
N TYR A 42 4.03 11.02 41.43
CA TYR A 42 4.04 12.48 41.27
C TYR A 42 4.01 12.90 39.80
N LEU A 43 4.87 12.30 38.98
CA LEU A 43 5.09 12.74 37.60
C LEU A 43 4.04 12.23 36.62
N GLN A 44 3.44 11.07 36.91
CA GLN A 44 2.45 10.38 36.07
C GLN A 44 2.85 10.37 34.58
N LYS A 45 4.13 10.10 34.30
CA LYS A 45 4.65 10.05 32.91
C LYS A 45 4.19 8.76 32.25
N GLY A 46 3.96 8.83 30.94
CA GLY A 46 3.44 7.75 30.12
C GLY A 46 2.11 8.13 29.48
N VAL A 47 1.63 7.32 28.56
CA VAL A 47 0.34 7.57 27.90
C VAL A 47 -0.80 7.20 28.84
N ALA A 48 -1.70 8.14 29.09
CA ALA A 48 -2.92 7.86 29.82
C ALA A 48 -3.80 6.90 29.01
N VAL A 49 -4.14 5.75 29.60
CA VAL A 49 -5.08 4.81 29.01
C VAL A 49 -6.49 5.38 29.16
N SER A 50 -7.07 5.88 28.07
CA SER A 50 -8.47 6.30 28.04
C SER A 50 -9.35 5.18 27.48
N GLY A 51 -10.35 4.76 28.25
CA GLY A 51 -11.26 3.67 27.86
C GLY A 51 -10.69 2.26 28.09
N GLN A 52 -11.23 1.27 27.36
CA GLN A 52 -10.85 -0.13 27.51
C GLN A 52 -9.51 -0.41 26.83
N ARG A 53 -8.47 -0.73 27.62
CA ARG A 53 -7.14 -1.04 27.08
C ARG A 53 -7.13 -2.30 26.22
N PHE A 54 -7.73 -3.37 26.70
CA PHE A 54 -7.65 -4.68 26.08
C PHE A 54 -9.00 -5.13 25.53
N THR A 55 -9.01 -5.51 24.25
CA THR A 55 -10.16 -6.11 23.58
C THR A 55 -9.93 -7.61 23.45
N ASP A 56 -10.72 -8.42 24.12
CA ASP A 56 -10.77 -9.86 23.86
C ASP A 56 -11.49 -10.12 22.53
N ASN A 57 -10.79 -10.72 21.58
CA ASN A 57 -11.33 -10.96 20.24
C ASN A 57 -12.22 -12.23 20.18
N GLY A 58 -12.36 -12.97 21.29
CA GLY A 58 -13.17 -14.19 21.35
C GLY A 58 -12.61 -15.38 20.55
N ASN A 59 -11.41 -15.22 19.98
CA ASN A 59 -10.76 -16.18 19.08
C ASN A 59 -9.39 -16.65 19.62
N GLY A 60 -9.18 -16.54 20.93
CA GLY A 60 -7.92 -16.90 21.59
C GLY A 60 -6.85 -15.80 21.57
N SER A 61 -7.16 -14.62 21.05
CA SER A 61 -6.25 -13.46 21.01
C SER A 61 -6.84 -12.23 21.69
N VAL A 62 -5.96 -11.33 22.14
CA VAL A 62 -6.30 -10.08 22.82
C VAL A 62 -5.62 -8.92 22.10
N THR A 63 -6.38 -7.92 21.68
CA THR A 63 -5.85 -6.67 21.11
C THR A 63 -5.55 -5.68 22.23
N ASP A 64 -4.32 -5.16 22.29
CA ASP A 64 -3.97 -4.00 23.11
C ASP A 64 -4.20 -2.72 22.31
N ASN A 65 -5.28 -2.00 22.64
CA ASN A 65 -5.70 -0.78 21.93
C ASN A 65 -4.74 0.39 22.14
N LEU A 66 -3.83 0.32 23.12
CA LEU A 66 -2.79 1.33 23.32
C LEU A 66 -1.64 1.16 22.31
N THR A 67 -1.19 -0.09 22.11
CA THR A 67 0.00 -0.40 21.31
C THR A 67 -0.32 -0.88 19.90
N GLY A 68 -1.57 -1.30 19.65
CA GLY A 68 -1.99 -1.94 18.39
C GLY A 68 -1.50 -3.38 18.22
N LEU A 69 -0.87 -3.95 19.26
CA LEU A 69 -0.38 -5.33 19.25
C LEU A 69 -1.51 -6.31 19.59
N ILE A 70 -1.41 -7.51 19.03
CA ILE A 70 -2.26 -8.65 19.37
C ILE A 70 -1.43 -9.65 20.15
N TRP A 71 -1.89 -9.97 21.34
CA TRP A 71 -1.28 -10.90 22.27
C TRP A 71 -2.04 -12.21 22.29
N LEU A 72 -1.31 -13.31 22.51
CA LEU A 72 -1.95 -14.58 22.79
C LEU A 72 -2.70 -14.49 24.13
N LYS A 73 -3.96 -14.91 24.15
CA LYS A 73 -4.79 -14.79 25.36
C LYS A 73 -4.31 -15.71 26.48
N ASP A 74 -3.95 -16.93 26.12
CA ASP A 74 -3.42 -17.94 27.04
C ASP A 74 -1.90 -17.77 27.19
N THR A 75 -1.46 -17.30 28.35
CA THR A 75 -0.04 -17.06 28.63
C THR A 75 0.74 -18.34 28.91
N HIS A 76 0.05 -19.50 28.91
CA HIS A 76 0.60 -20.84 29.16
C HIS A 76 0.33 -21.81 28.01
N CYS A 77 0.18 -21.27 26.81
CA CYS A 77 0.03 -22.04 25.58
C CYS A 77 1.03 -23.21 25.43
N TYR A 78 2.26 -23.02 25.91
CA TYR A 78 3.31 -24.04 25.87
C TYR A 78 3.47 -24.71 27.22
N ALA A 79 3.59 -26.04 27.21
CA ALA A 79 3.83 -26.82 28.41
C ALA A 79 5.23 -26.52 28.96
N GLY A 80 5.29 -25.94 30.16
CA GLY A 80 6.52 -25.66 30.89
C GLY A 80 7.36 -24.52 30.29
N THR A 81 8.53 -24.35 30.88
CA THR A 81 9.54 -23.36 30.48
C THR A 81 10.43 -23.90 29.37
N GLN A 82 11.05 -23.00 28.60
CA GLN A 82 11.84 -23.34 27.41
C GLN A 82 13.05 -22.44 27.23
N SER A 83 14.13 -23.00 26.69
CA SER A 83 15.30 -22.23 26.24
C SER A 83 14.93 -21.16 25.23
N TRP A 84 15.75 -20.12 25.15
CA TRP A 84 15.47 -18.95 24.33
C TRP A 84 15.30 -19.28 22.83
N ASP A 85 16.14 -20.14 22.27
CA ASP A 85 16.04 -20.57 20.87
C ASP A 85 14.75 -21.35 20.61
N THR A 86 14.36 -22.20 21.56
CA THR A 86 13.11 -22.96 21.49
C THR A 86 11.91 -22.02 21.57
N ALA A 87 11.95 -21.02 22.45
CA ALA A 87 10.92 -20.01 22.60
C ALA A 87 10.71 -19.20 21.30
N LEU A 88 11.79 -18.74 20.67
CA LEU A 88 11.73 -18.06 19.36
C LEU A 88 11.07 -18.92 18.29
N ASN A 89 11.49 -20.18 18.17
CA ASN A 89 10.93 -21.08 17.18
C ASN A 89 9.46 -21.40 17.46
N ASN A 90 9.11 -21.66 18.71
CA ASN A 90 7.76 -22.01 19.12
C ASN A 90 6.78 -20.86 18.89
N ALA A 91 7.18 -19.62 19.20
CA ALA A 91 6.37 -18.45 18.87
C ALA A 91 6.19 -18.31 17.35
N LYS A 92 7.25 -18.51 16.56
CA LYS A 92 7.21 -18.43 15.09
C LYS A 92 6.27 -19.45 14.45
N ILE A 93 6.21 -20.67 14.97
CA ILE A 93 5.36 -21.74 14.39
C ILE A 93 3.93 -21.74 14.93
N LEU A 94 3.59 -20.84 15.87
CA LEU A 94 2.23 -20.72 16.40
C LEU A 94 1.26 -20.35 15.27
N SER A 95 0.10 -21.00 15.27
CA SER A 95 -0.94 -20.82 14.26
C SER A 95 -2.33 -21.12 14.84
N SER A 96 -3.36 -20.67 14.13
CA SER A 96 -4.76 -20.98 14.44
C SER A 96 -4.96 -22.49 14.57
N GLY A 97 -5.72 -22.90 15.58
CA GLY A 97 -5.94 -24.30 15.97
C GLY A 97 -5.10 -24.76 17.15
N ARG A 98 -4.16 -23.95 17.66
CA ARG A 98 -3.44 -24.19 18.92
C ARG A 98 -3.78 -23.14 19.96
N CYS A 99 -3.69 -23.50 21.25
CA CYS A 99 -3.78 -22.55 22.37
C CYS A 99 -5.06 -21.69 22.35
N GLY A 100 -6.18 -22.30 21.95
CA GLY A 100 -7.48 -21.63 21.83
C GLY A 100 -7.61 -20.70 20.62
N LEU A 101 -6.60 -20.59 19.76
CA LEU A 101 -6.64 -19.72 18.58
C LEU A 101 -7.62 -20.24 17.53
N THR A 102 -8.51 -19.37 17.09
CA THR A 102 -9.44 -19.56 15.95
C THR A 102 -9.42 -18.35 15.01
N ASP A 103 -8.31 -17.62 15.02
CA ASP A 103 -8.13 -16.32 14.37
C ASP A 103 -7.62 -16.41 12.91
N GLY A 104 -7.40 -17.63 12.41
CA GLY A 104 -6.88 -17.88 11.06
C GLY A 104 -5.40 -17.58 10.88
N SER A 105 -4.64 -17.32 11.95
CA SER A 105 -3.20 -17.09 11.88
C SER A 105 -2.46 -18.31 11.36
N LYS A 106 -1.33 -18.07 10.70
CA LYS A 106 -0.42 -19.06 10.12
C LYS A 106 0.94 -18.97 10.81
N ALA A 107 1.73 -20.03 10.65
CA ALA A 107 3.13 -20.01 11.08
C ALA A 107 3.85 -18.83 10.39
N GLY A 108 4.55 -18.03 11.19
CA GLY A 108 5.20 -16.78 10.79
C GLY A 108 4.44 -15.51 11.20
N ASP A 109 3.14 -15.61 11.53
CA ASP A 109 2.36 -14.43 11.95
C ASP A 109 2.68 -14.02 13.39
N TRP A 110 2.99 -15.00 14.24
CA TRP A 110 3.34 -14.80 15.65
C TRP A 110 4.85 -14.77 15.85
N ARG A 111 5.29 -14.03 16.87
CA ARG A 111 6.70 -13.94 17.28
C ARG A 111 6.82 -13.73 18.77
N LEU A 112 8.03 -13.89 19.28
CA LEU A 112 8.37 -13.47 20.64
C LEU A 112 8.42 -11.93 20.67
N PRO A 113 7.86 -11.26 21.69
CA PRO A 113 7.93 -9.80 21.82
C PRO A 113 9.37 -9.35 22.05
N ASN A 114 9.71 -8.13 21.66
CA ASN A 114 10.92 -7.49 22.19
C ASN A 114 10.68 -7.00 23.63
N VAL A 115 11.73 -6.60 24.35
CA VAL A 115 11.65 -6.20 25.76
C VAL A 115 10.68 -5.04 25.99
N THR A 116 10.68 -4.03 25.11
CA THR A 116 9.80 -2.86 25.23
C THR A 116 8.33 -3.21 24.97
N GLU A 117 8.05 -4.15 24.06
CA GLU A 117 6.69 -4.62 23.81
C GLU A 117 6.12 -5.37 25.01
N LEU A 118 6.90 -6.27 25.61
CA LEU A 118 6.45 -7.01 26.79
C LEU A 118 6.36 -6.12 28.04
N GLU A 119 7.32 -5.21 28.21
CA GLU A 119 7.29 -4.17 29.25
C GLU A 119 6.04 -3.30 29.13
N SER A 120 5.55 -3.01 27.92
CA SER A 120 4.35 -2.18 27.75
C SER A 120 3.11 -2.76 28.43
N LEU A 121 3.05 -4.07 28.70
CA LEU A 121 1.93 -4.69 29.42
C LEU A 121 1.98 -4.44 30.93
N ILE A 122 3.13 -4.07 31.50
CA ILE A 122 3.35 -4.00 32.94
C ILE A 122 2.67 -2.78 33.56
N ASP A 123 1.97 -3.01 34.67
CA ASP A 123 1.37 -1.99 35.53
C ASP A 123 1.87 -2.21 36.95
N LEU A 124 2.79 -1.33 37.39
CA LEU A 124 3.50 -1.42 38.67
C LEU A 124 2.64 -1.01 39.87
N ALA A 125 1.41 -0.52 39.65
CA ALA A 125 0.44 -0.41 40.74
C ALA A 125 -0.15 -1.76 41.16
N ASN A 126 0.03 -2.81 40.34
CA ASN A 126 -0.47 -4.15 40.61
C ASN A 126 0.69 -5.11 40.92
N TYR A 127 0.35 -6.20 41.60
CA TYR A 127 1.25 -7.29 41.94
C TYR A 127 0.47 -8.59 41.90
N ASN A 128 1.10 -9.67 41.41
CA ASN A 128 0.50 -10.99 41.32
C ASN A 128 -0.86 -11.01 40.57
N PRO A 129 -0.91 -10.61 39.28
CA PRO A 129 0.18 -10.14 38.43
C PRO A 129 0.32 -8.60 38.40
N ALA A 130 1.50 -8.12 38.00
CA ALA A 130 1.79 -6.71 37.70
C ALA A 130 1.27 -6.32 36.30
N LEU A 131 -0.03 -6.54 36.08
CA LEU A 131 -0.76 -6.23 34.84
C LEU A 131 -1.98 -5.37 35.16
N PRO A 132 -2.50 -4.57 34.20
CA PRO A 132 -3.67 -3.74 34.44
C PRO A 132 -4.87 -4.56 34.93
N THR A 133 -5.55 -4.05 35.96
CA THR A 133 -6.76 -4.68 36.49
C THR A 133 -7.81 -4.89 35.39
N GLY A 134 -8.43 -6.08 35.36
CA GLY A 134 -9.46 -6.42 34.38
C GLY A 134 -8.91 -6.87 33.02
N HIS A 135 -7.60 -7.16 32.91
CA HIS A 135 -7.05 -7.74 31.70
C HIS A 135 -7.73 -9.08 31.33
N PRO A 136 -7.91 -9.39 30.03
CA PRO A 136 -8.55 -10.63 29.60
C PRO A 136 -7.59 -11.82 29.47
N PHE A 137 -6.30 -11.65 29.79
CA PHE A 137 -5.30 -12.71 29.72
C PHE A 137 -5.62 -13.85 30.69
N VAL A 138 -5.48 -15.08 30.20
CA VAL A 138 -5.61 -16.29 30.99
C VAL A 138 -4.24 -16.63 31.53
N ILE A 139 -4.08 -16.37 32.82
CA ILE A 139 -2.87 -16.66 33.59
C ILE A 139 -3.23 -17.78 34.55
N THR A 140 -2.94 -19.02 34.16
CA THR A 140 -3.25 -20.19 34.99
C THR A 140 -2.22 -20.31 36.12
N PRO A 141 -2.62 -20.36 37.39
CA PRO A 141 -1.68 -20.67 38.45
C PRO A 141 -1.16 -22.10 38.30
N ILE A 142 0.15 -22.28 38.43
CA ILE A 142 0.78 -23.60 38.44
C ILE A 142 0.76 -24.12 39.87
N ILE A 143 0.17 -25.30 40.03
CA ILE A 143 0.12 -26.01 41.32
C ILE A 143 1.30 -26.96 41.39
N SER A 144 2.22 -26.73 42.32
CA SER A 144 3.27 -27.69 42.66
C SER A 144 3.13 -28.08 44.13
N GLY A 145 2.67 -29.30 44.39
CA GLY A 145 2.32 -29.73 45.74
C GLY A 145 1.15 -28.94 46.32
N SER A 146 1.37 -28.21 47.42
CA SER A 146 0.35 -27.39 48.10
C SER A 146 0.51 -25.88 47.87
N THR A 147 1.44 -25.48 46.99
CA THR A 147 1.67 -24.06 46.66
C THR A 147 1.24 -23.78 45.22
N SER A 148 0.61 -22.61 45.05
CA SER A 148 0.19 -22.08 43.76
C SER A 148 1.06 -20.88 43.43
N PHE A 149 1.78 -20.94 42.32
CA PHE A 149 2.57 -19.80 41.83
C PHE A 149 2.17 -19.47 40.39
N ILE A 150 2.21 -18.19 40.06
CA ILE A 150 1.96 -17.70 38.70
C ILE A 150 3.30 -17.72 37.96
N PRO A 151 3.38 -18.10 36.67
CA PRO A 151 4.57 -17.85 35.88
C PRO A 151 5.05 -16.43 35.98
N ASP A 152 6.32 -16.36 36.30
CA ASP A 152 6.93 -15.13 36.71
C ASP A 152 7.56 -14.53 35.46
N TYR A 153 8.53 -15.24 34.89
CA TYR A 153 9.44 -14.71 33.87
C TYR A 153 9.15 -15.22 32.48
N TYR A 154 8.97 -14.26 31.56
CA TYR A 154 8.71 -14.50 30.15
C TYR A 154 9.86 -14.00 29.30
N TRP A 155 10.31 -14.84 28.37
CA TRP A 155 11.35 -14.48 27.43
C TRP A 155 10.93 -13.33 26.50
N THR A 156 11.90 -12.50 26.15
CA THR A 156 11.79 -11.53 25.05
C THR A 156 12.76 -11.93 23.93
N SER A 157 12.54 -11.42 22.73
CA SER A 157 13.44 -11.58 21.58
C SER A 157 14.67 -10.67 21.65
N THR A 158 14.76 -9.80 22.66
CA THR A 158 15.85 -8.84 22.79
C THR A 158 17.07 -9.53 23.40
N THR A 159 18.14 -9.61 22.62
CA THR A 159 19.46 -10.04 23.11
C THR A 159 20.11 -8.90 23.91
N ASP A 160 20.84 -9.24 24.97
CA ASP A 160 21.64 -8.25 25.69
C ASP A 160 22.78 -7.73 24.79
N ALA A 161 22.90 -6.41 24.70
CA ALA A 161 23.90 -5.74 23.88
C ALA A 161 25.33 -5.85 24.44
N LEU A 162 25.48 -6.00 25.76
CA LEU A 162 26.77 -6.17 26.43
C LEU A 162 27.27 -7.62 26.34
N ASP A 163 26.37 -8.60 26.46
CA ASP A 163 26.69 -10.02 26.35
C ASP A 163 25.64 -10.78 25.52
N PRO A 164 25.95 -11.12 24.24
CA PRO A 164 24.99 -11.81 23.37
C PRO A 164 24.58 -13.22 23.81
N SER A 165 25.24 -13.80 24.82
CA SER A 165 24.83 -15.07 25.43
C SER A 165 23.60 -14.92 26.34
N PHE A 166 23.24 -13.68 26.71
CA PHE A 166 22.07 -13.34 27.49
C PHE A 166 20.92 -12.82 26.61
N ALA A 167 19.70 -12.97 27.12
CA ALA A 167 18.52 -12.32 26.58
C ALA A 167 17.72 -11.66 27.71
N TRP A 168 16.97 -10.61 27.37
CA TRP A 168 16.10 -9.93 28.31
C TRP A 168 14.81 -10.74 28.54
N LEU A 169 14.29 -10.63 29.76
CA LEU A 169 13.07 -11.29 30.22
C LEU A 169 12.27 -10.35 31.14
N VAL A 170 10.96 -10.50 31.14
CA VAL A 170 10.05 -9.65 31.95
C VAL A 170 9.30 -10.52 32.93
N ASN A 171 9.30 -10.09 34.20
CA ASN A 171 8.58 -10.72 35.29
C ASN A 171 7.16 -10.14 35.39
N ILE A 172 6.13 -10.90 35.00
CA ILE A 172 4.75 -10.40 35.07
C ILE A 172 4.14 -10.52 36.47
N TYR A 173 4.81 -11.21 37.40
CA TYR A 173 4.38 -11.31 38.79
C TYR A 173 4.68 -10.03 39.58
N SER A 174 5.84 -9.41 39.35
CA SER A 174 6.35 -8.25 40.09
C SER A 174 6.66 -7.03 39.22
N GLY A 175 6.65 -7.16 37.89
CA GLY A 175 6.98 -6.11 36.93
C GLY A 175 8.48 -5.92 36.67
N ILE A 176 9.35 -6.76 37.26
CA ILE A 176 10.80 -6.66 37.11
C ILE A 176 11.25 -7.00 35.69
N ILE A 177 12.09 -6.17 35.11
CA ILE A 177 12.84 -6.46 33.87
C ILE A 177 14.21 -6.99 34.28
N SER A 178 14.60 -8.13 33.73
CA SER A 178 15.88 -8.79 34.01
C SER A 178 16.43 -9.41 32.72
N HIS A 179 17.54 -10.12 32.83
CA HIS A 179 18.19 -10.85 31.75
C HIS A 179 18.89 -12.08 32.30
N ASP A 180 19.00 -13.13 31.50
CA ASP A 180 19.67 -14.38 31.89
C ASP A 180 20.25 -15.09 30.66
N TYR A 181 21.06 -16.13 30.87
CA TYR A 181 21.63 -16.95 29.83
C TYR A 181 20.53 -17.58 28.97
N LYS A 182 20.71 -17.53 27.65
CA LYS A 182 19.77 -18.10 26.66
C LYS A 182 19.53 -19.61 26.81
N THR A 183 20.39 -20.30 27.54
CA THR A 183 20.29 -21.74 27.87
C THR A 183 19.33 -22.05 29.01
N ILE A 184 18.89 -21.05 29.78
CA ILE A 184 17.94 -21.24 30.87
C ILE A 184 16.52 -21.29 30.31
N ASP A 185 15.66 -22.04 30.98
CA ASP A 185 14.28 -22.23 30.55
C ASP A 185 13.34 -21.21 31.21
N TYR A 186 12.61 -20.42 30.41
CA TYR A 186 11.57 -19.49 30.87
C TYR A 186 10.29 -19.58 30.02
N TYR A 187 9.22 -18.88 30.41
CA TYR A 187 7.92 -18.94 29.73
C TYR A 187 7.90 -18.15 28.41
N VAL A 188 6.93 -18.48 27.56
CA VAL A 188 6.80 -17.92 26.21
C VAL A 188 5.44 -17.25 26.07
N TRP A 189 5.43 -15.97 25.74
CA TRP A 189 4.20 -15.22 25.48
C TRP A 189 4.25 -14.56 24.10
N PRO A 190 3.66 -15.20 23.08
CA PRO A 190 3.70 -14.69 21.72
C PRO A 190 2.87 -13.42 21.53
N VAL A 191 3.40 -12.55 20.68
CA VAL A 191 2.77 -11.33 20.19
C VAL A 191 2.79 -11.33 18.67
N ARG A 192 1.86 -10.60 18.06
CA ARG A 192 1.92 -10.21 16.66
C ARG A 192 1.42 -8.80 16.46
N SER A 193 1.81 -8.20 15.35
CA SER A 193 1.17 -6.97 14.89
C SER A 193 -0.21 -7.28 14.32
N LEU A 194 -1.11 -6.29 14.30
CA LEU A 194 -2.30 -6.37 13.46
C LEU A 194 -1.88 -6.70 12.02
N PRO A 195 -2.50 -7.68 11.35
CA PRO A 195 -2.36 -7.80 9.91
C PRO A 195 -2.70 -6.44 9.30
N PRO A 196 -1.91 -5.91 8.35
CA PRO A 196 -2.29 -4.67 7.69
C PRO A 196 -3.69 -4.85 7.09
N VAL A 197 -4.62 -3.98 7.49
CA VAL A 197 -5.95 -3.95 6.88
C VAL A 197 -5.72 -3.58 5.43
N GLN A 198 -6.15 -4.44 4.50
CA GLN A 198 -5.97 -4.21 3.07
C GLN A 198 -7.31 -4.05 2.40
N TYR A 199 -7.40 -3.06 1.52
CA TYR A 199 -8.56 -2.81 0.69
C TYR A 199 -8.25 -3.14 -0.78
N LEU A 200 -9.24 -3.73 -1.45
CA LEU A 200 -9.15 -4.02 -2.88
C LEU A 200 -9.39 -2.75 -3.69
N LEU A 201 -8.43 -2.37 -4.53
CA LEU A 201 -8.61 -1.36 -5.56
C LEU A 201 -8.83 -2.06 -6.90
N THR A 202 -9.95 -1.76 -7.56
CA THR A 202 -10.25 -2.25 -8.91
C THR A 202 -10.15 -1.11 -9.91
N SER A 203 -9.36 -1.29 -10.96
CA SER A 203 -9.27 -0.39 -12.10
C SER A 203 -9.94 -1.02 -13.30
N THR A 204 -10.84 -0.30 -13.96
CA THR A 204 -11.57 -0.75 -15.15
C THR A 204 -11.33 0.19 -16.31
N LYS A 205 -11.00 -0.35 -17.49
CA LYS A 205 -10.97 0.42 -18.73
C LYS A 205 -12.38 0.52 -19.34
N ALA A 206 -12.78 1.72 -19.74
CA ALA A 206 -13.99 2.00 -20.52
C ALA A 206 -13.67 2.76 -21.82
N GLY A 207 -14.69 2.98 -22.65
CA GLY A 207 -14.60 3.72 -23.91
C GLY A 207 -14.00 2.94 -25.09
N ALA A 208 -14.06 3.54 -26.28
CA ALA A 208 -13.64 2.93 -27.55
C ALA A 208 -12.12 2.99 -27.78
N GLY A 209 -11.40 3.89 -27.08
CA GLY A 209 -9.95 4.03 -27.16
C GLY A 209 -9.21 2.94 -26.41
N SER A 210 -7.89 2.88 -26.54
CA SER A 210 -7.00 1.95 -25.85
C SER A 210 -5.94 2.67 -25.03
N GLY A 211 -5.46 2.01 -23.99
CA GLY A 211 -4.49 2.57 -23.05
C GLY A 211 -4.16 1.58 -21.95
N THR A 212 -3.19 1.95 -21.11
CA THR A 212 -2.81 1.25 -19.89
C THR A 212 -3.09 2.14 -18.68
N VAL A 213 -3.42 1.52 -17.55
CA VAL A 213 -3.44 2.17 -16.25
C VAL A 213 -2.39 1.51 -15.37
N THR A 214 -1.52 2.33 -14.77
CA THR A 214 -0.55 1.90 -13.76
C THR A 214 -0.81 2.57 -12.42
N SER A 215 -0.23 2.05 -11.33
CA SER A 215 -0.27 2.69 -10.02
C SER A 215 1.10 2.90 -9.39
N ASP A 216 1.19 3.91 -8.51
CA ASP A 216 2.24 4.09 -7.51
C ASP A 216 1.60 4.26 -6.12
N PRO A 217 1.83 3.38 -5.13
CA PRO A 217 2.68 2.18 -5.18
C PRO A 217 2.27 1.16 -6.24
N VAL A 218 3.22 0.33 -6.67
CA VAL A 218 2.99 -0.68 -7.71
C VAL A 218 1.93 -1.70 -7.27
N GLY A 219 0.96 -1.97 -8.13
CA GLY A 219 -0.07 -2.99 -7.89
C GLY A 219 -1.08 -3.08 -9.03
N ILE A 220 -1.44 -1.94 -9.63
CA ILE A 220 -2.25 -1.88 -10.84
C ILE A 220 -1.31 -1.71 -12.05
N SER A 221 -1.48 -2.56 -13.06
CA SER A 221 -0.82 -2.44 -14.37
C SER A 221 -1.61 -3.26 -15.38
N CYS A 222 -2.58 -2.64 -16.05
CA CYS A 222 -3.43 -3.36 -17.01
C CYS A 222 -4.01 -2.50 -18.13
N THR A 223 -4.38 -3.18 -19.22
CA THR A 223 -5.08 -2.65 -20.41
C THR A 223 -6.60 -2.88 -20.37
N GLY A 224 -7.11 -3.50 -19.30
CA GLY A 224 -8.50 -3.90 -19.15
C GLY A 224 -8.98 -3.70 -17.71
N THR A 225 -9.72 -4.66 -17.16
CA THR A 225 -10.05 -4.66 -15.73
C THR A 225 -9.01 -5.45 -14.95
N CYS A 226 -8.44 -4.86 -13.90
CA CYS A 226 -7.59 -5.56 -12.96
C CYS A 226 -7.74 -4.99 -11.54
N SER A 227 -7.26 -5.74 -10.55
CA SER A 227 -7.38 -5.34 -9.15
C SER A 227 -6.15 -5.73 -8.34
N ALA A 228 -5.82 -4.93 -7.34
CA ALA A 228 -4.76 -5.20 -6.37
C ALA A 228 -5.18 -4.78 -4.97
N LYS A 229 -4.53 -5.37 -3.96
CA LYS A 229 -4.74 -5.01 -2.55
C LYS A 229 -3.69 -4.01 -2.11
N PHE A 230 -4.12 -3.00 -1.37
CA PHE A 230 -3.28 -1.96 -0.79
C PHE A 230 -3.62 -1.79 0.68
N ASP A 231 -2.62 -1.45 1.49
CA ASP A 231 -2.79 -1.24 2.93
C ASP A 231 -3.70 -0.02 3.20
N GLU A 232 -4.43 -0.06 4.31
CA GLU A 232 -5.30 1.02 4.77
C GLU A 232 -4.54 2.34 4.89
N ALA A 233 -5.23 3.44 4.59
CA ALA A 233 -4.71 4.80 4.53
C ALA A 233 -3.60 5.05 3.50
N THR A 234 -3.19 4.03 2.72
CA THR A 234 -2.27 4.21 1.60
C THR A 234 -2.87 5.13 0.55
N GLU A 235 -2.08 6.09 0.06
CA GLU A 235 -2.42 6.91 -1.09
C GLU A 235 -1.86 6.27 -2.36
N VAL A 236 -2.75 5.84 -3.25
CA VAL A 236 -2.42 5.16 -4.51
C VAL A 236 -2.67 6.12 -5.66
N THR A 237 -1.61 6.47 -6.40
CA THR A 237 -1.71 7.31 -7.60
C THR A 237 -1.91 6.44 -8.83
N LEU A 238 -3.07 6.53 -9.47
CA LEU A 238 -3.37 5.91 -10.76
C LEU A 238 -2.93 6.84 -11.91
N ILE A 239 -2.20 6.28 -12.86
CA ILE A 239 -1.62 7.01 -13.99
C ILE A 239 -2.14 6.37 -15.28
N PRO A 240 -2.89 7.10 -16.12
CA PRO A 240 -3.31 6.60 -17.42
C PRO A 240 -2.20 6.86 -18.44
N THR A 241 -1.96 5.90 -19.32
CA THR A 241 -1.07 6.06 -20.48
C THR A 241 -1.82 5.65 -21.74
N GLU A 242 -1.84 6.52 -22.73
CA GLU A 242 -2.64 6.31 -23.93
C GLU A 242 -1.89 5.44 -24.94
N SER A 243 -2.62 4.59 -25.64
CA SER A 243 -2.09 3.86 -26.80
C SER A 243 -2.26 4.69 -28.08
N PHE A 244 -1.60 4.25 -29.15
CA PHE A 244 -1.68 4.89 -30.46
C PHE A 244 -3.14 5.08 -30.93
N GLY A 245 -3.44 6.27 -31.47
CA GLY A 245 -4.77 6.64 -31.97
C GLY A 245 -5.81 6.96 -30.89
N SER A 246 -5.43 6.87 -29.61
CA SER A 246 -6.34 7.10 -28.48
C SER A 246 -5.90 8.27 -27.60
N PHE A 247 -6.84 8.78 -26.81
CA PHE A 247 -6.58 9.73 -25.74
C PHE A 247 -7.31 9.33 -24.46
N PHE A 248 -6.79 9.80 -23.34
CA PHE A 248 -7.41 9.60 -22.05
C PHE A 248 -8.46 10.67 -21.85
N GLU A 249 -9.72 10.25 -21.75
CA GLU A 249 -10.85 11.17 -21.69
C GLU A 249 -11.09 11.64 -20.26
N SER A 250 -11.32 10.68 -19.34
CA SER A 250 -11.55 10.99 -17.94
C SER A 250 -11.50 9.78 -17.02
N TRP A 251 -11.28 10.06 -15.74
CA TRP A 251 -11.60 9.15 -14.63
C TRP A 251 -13.05 9.29 -14.17
N SER A 252 -13.59 8.19 -13.65
CA SER A 252 -14.82 8.20 -12.85
C SER A 252 -14.78 7.12 -11.75
N GLY A 253 -15.51 7.34 -10.66
CA GLY A 253 -15.57 6.42 -9.51
C GLY A 253 -14.38 6.57 -8.54
N GLY A 254 -14.55 6.06 -7.32
CA GLY A 254 -13.49 6.03 -6.30
C GLY A 254 -12.88 7.38 -5.91
N GLY A 255 -13.64 8.48 -6.10
CA GLY A 255 -13.15 9.85 -5.87
C GLY A 255 -12.33 10.45 -7.01
N CYS A 256 -12.06 9.67 -8.08
CA CYS A 256 -11.34 10.14 -9.25
C CYS A 256 -12.25 10.90 -10.22
N SER A 257 -11.74 12.01 -10.74
CA SER A 257 -12.34 12.78 -11.84
C SER A 257 -11.25 13.53 -12.62
N GLY A 258 -11.60 14.01 -13.82
CA GLY A 258 -10.67 14.74 -14.69
C GLY A 258 -9.77 13.83 -15.53
N ASN A 259 -8.80 14.44 -16.23
CA ASN A 259 -7.98 13.83 -17.28
C ASN A 259 -6.48 13.69 -16.93
N GLY A 260 -6.09 13.94 -15.67
CA GLY A 260 -4.72 13.77 -15.17
C GLY A 260 -4.54 12.45 -14.41
N SER A 261 -3.46 12.31 -13.64
CA SER A 261 -3.33 11.22 -12.65
C SER A 261 -4.40 11.35 -11.57
N CYS A 262 -4.87 10.23 -11.01
CA CYS A 262 -5.81 10.23 -9.90
C CYS A 262 -5.16 9.71 -8.61
N LEU A 263 -5.28 10.46 -7.52
CA LEU A 263 -4.89 10.02 -6.19
C LEU A 263 -6.10 9.38 -5.47
N VAL A 264 -5.96 8.12 -5.06
CA VAL A 264 -6.98 7.35 -4.33
C VAL A 264 -6.47 7.03 -2.93
N LYS A 265 -7.20 7.45 -1.89
CA LYS A 265 -6.89 7.08 -0.51
C LYS A 265 -7.65 5.82 -0.11
N MET A 266 -6.92 4.77 0.27
CA MET A 266 -7.47 3.44 0.56
C MET A 266 -8.08 3.37 1.97
N ASN A 267 -9.33 3.79 2.11
CA ASN A 267 -10.12 3.66 3.34
C ASN A 267 -11.24 2.61 3.24
N GLY A 268 -11.26 1.85 2.14
CA GLY A 268 -12.31 0.92 1.79
C GLY A 268 -12.06 0.32 0.42
N ALA A 269 -12.75 -0.78 0.10
CA ALA A 269 -12.71 -1.34 -1.25
C ALA A 269 -13.22 -0.29 -2.25
N THR A 270 -12.42 -0.03 -3.29
CA THR A 270 -12.63 1.11 -4.19
C THR A 270 -12.58 0.65 -5.65
N SER A 271 -13.46 1.20 -6.49
CA SER A 271 -13.46 0.94 -7.93
C SER A 271 -13.34 2.26 -8.69
N VAL A 272 -12.42 2.29 -9.64
CA VAL A 272 -12.11 3.43 -10.49
C VAL A 272 -12.19 3.00 -11.95
N THR A 273 -12.82 3.82 -12.78
CA THR A 273 -12.94 3.61 -14.23
C THR A 273 -12.13 4.66 -14.99
N ALA A 274 -11.22 4.18 -15.84
CA ALA A 274 -10.45 4.98 -16.78
C ALA A 274 -11.12 4.91 -18.17
N THR A 275 -11.59 6.04 -18.69
CA THR A 275 -12.21 6.09 -20.02
C THR A 275 -11.19 6.55 -21.05
N PHE A 276 -10.96 5.71 -22.05
CA PHE A 276 -10.15 6.05 -23.22
C PHE A 276 -11.05 6.19 -24.43
N SER A 277 -10.81 7.22 -25.23
CA SER A 277 -11.53 7.50 -26.47
C SER A 277 -10.56 7.56 -27.65
N VAL A 278 -11.09 7.40 -28.86
CA VAL A 278 -10.29 7.45 -30.09
C VAL A 278 -10.29 8.86 -30.67
N HIS A 279 -9.15 9.30 -31.19
CA HIS A 279 -9.15 10.47 -32.06
C HIS A 279 -9.73 10.07 -33.42
N PRO A 280 -10.64 10.87 -34.01
CA PRO A 280 -10.97 10.71 -35.42
C PRO A 280 -9.70 10.77 -36.30
N PRO A 281 -9.64 9.97 -37.38
CA PRO A 281 -8.42 9.77 -38.14
C PRO A 281 -8.01 10.97 -38.99
N VAL A 282 -8.86 11.99 -39.10
CA VAL A 282 -8.60 13.21 -39.87
C VAL A 282 -8.60 14.43 -38.95
N ASN A 283 -7.62 15.31 -39.13
CA ASN A 283 -7.50 16.57 -38.41
C ASN A 283 -7.38 17.75 -39.38
N LEU A 284 -8.12 18.82 -39.09
CA LEU A 284 -8.00 20.11 -39.75
C LEU A 284 -7.88 21.17 -38.66
N ASP A 285 -6.69 21.76 -38.56
CA ASP A 285 -6.30 22.69 -37.50
C ASP A 285 -6.55 22.10 -36.10
N THR A 286 -7.55 22.61 -35.38
CA THR A 286 -7.92 22.18 -34.02
C THR A 286 -9.10 21.21 -33.97
N ALA A 287 -9.70 20.91 -35.13
CA ALA A 287 -10.89 20.07 -35.23
C ALA A 287 -10.55 18.68 -35.78
N TYR A 288 -11.29 17.67 -35.31
CA TYR A 288 -11.14 16.27 -35.71
C TYR A 288 -12.39 15.79 -36.45
N TYR A 289 -12.18 15.01 -37.50
CA TYR A 289 -13.22 14.55 -38.40
C TYR A 289 -13.09 13.05 -38.66
N PRO A 290 -14.22 12.32 -38.78
CA PRO A 290 -14.19 10.90 -39.11
C PRO A 290 -13.77 10.65 -40.57
N LEU A 291 -14.01 11.61 -41.46
CA LEU A 291 -13.81 11.51 -42.91
C LEU A 291 -13.07 12.73 -43.47
N ILE A 292 -12.28 12.53 -44.52
CA ILE A 292 -11.60 13.57 -45.30
C ILE A 292 -12.62 14.54 -45.89
N ASN A 293 -13.76 14.04 -46.37
CA ASN A 293 -14.80 14.91 -46.94
C ASN A 293 -15.37 15.90 -45.91
N ASP A 294 -15.56 15.49 -44.67
CA ASP A 294 -16.11 16.37 -43.63
C ASP A 294 -15.12 17.50 -43.28
N ALA A 295 -13.82 17.16 -43.20
CA ALA A 295 -12.77 18.16 -43.06
C ALA A 295 -12.67 19.05 -44.30
N TYR A 296 -12.74 18.47 -45.50
CA TYR A 296 -12.72 19.21 -46.75
C TYR A 296 -13.85 20.22 -46.81
N GLU A 297 -15.07 19.88 -46.40
CA GLU A 297 -16.19 20.82 -46.39
C GLU A 297 -15.91 22.09 -45.60
N LYS A 298 -15.15 21.98 -44.50
CA LYS A 298 -14.75 23.10 -43.62
C LYS A 298 -13.45 23.79 -44.02
N ALA A 299 -12.61 23.13 -44.81
CA ALA A 299 -11.31 23.66 -45.22
C ALA A 299 -11.41 24.93 -46.08
N ILE A 300 -10.54 25.90 -45.80
CA ILE A 300 -10.28 27.06 -46.67
C ILE A 300 -9.25 26.70 -47.74
N SER A 301 -9.14 27.53 -48.79
CA SER A 301 -8.08 27.36 -49.80
C SER A 301 -6.70 27.55 -49.16
N GLY A 302 -5.78 26.62 -49.40
CA GLY A 302 -4.46 26.52 -48.78
C GLY A 302 -4.39 25.65 -47.52
N ALA A 303 -5.51 25.12 -47.02
CA ALA A 303 -5.53 24.32 -45.80
C ALA A 303 -4.83 22.97 -45.92
N SER A 304 -4.22 22.50 -44.83
CA SER A 304 -3.68 21.14 -44.70
C SER A 304 -4.66 20.27 -43.91
N ILE A 305 -5.11 19.18 -44.53
CA ILE A 305 -5.92 18.14 -43.92
C ILE A 305 -4.96 17.00 -43.56
N ASN A 306 -4.74 16.82 -42.25
CA ASN A 306 -3.83 15.82 -41.72
C ASN A 306 -4.57 14.50 -41.50
N ILE A 307 -3.90 13.38 -41.81
CA ILE A 307 -4.48 12.04 -41.73
C ILE A 307 -3.55 11.16 -40.91
N GLN A 308 -4.10 10.46 -39.91
CA GLN A 308 -3.36 9.47 -39.13
C GLN A 308 -2.81 8.37 -40.04
N ALA A 309 -1.76 7.68 -39.59
CA ALA A 309 -1.19 6.51 -40.26
C ALA A 309 -2.12 5.29 -40.17
N VAL A 310 -3.26 5.36 -40.85
CA VAL A 310 -4.32 4.36 -40.88
C VAL A 310 -4.80 4.14 -42.32
N ASP A 311 -5.53 3.04 -42.52
CA ASP A 311 -6.22 2.73 -43.78
C ASP A 311 -7.62 3.35 -43.76
N LEU A 312 -7.85 4.35 -44.61
CA LEU A 312 -9.15 4.95 -44.85
C LEU A 312 -9.84 4.27 -46.04
N THR A 313 -11.11 3.91 -45.87
CA THR A 313 -11.92 3.25 -46.91
C THR A 313 -12.88 4.20 -47.63
N GLU A 314 -12.79 5.51 -47.35
CA GLU A 314 -13.69 6.51 -47.96
C GLU A 314 -13.33 6.82 -49.42
N SER A 315 -14.29 7.37 -50.16
CA SER A 315 -14.10 7.85 -51.54
C SER A 315 -14.31 9.38 -51.59
N PRO A 316 -13.27 10.17 -51.29
CA PRO A 316 -13.43 11.61 -51.11
C PRO A 316 -13.67 12.33 -52.44
N VAL A 317 -14.47 13.40 -52.38
CA VAL A 317 -14.88 14.19 -53.55
C VAL A 317 -14.51 15.66 -53.35
N PHE A 318 -13.61 16.14 -54.20
CA PHE A 318 -13.12 17.51 -54.22
C PHE A 318 -13.78 18.27 -55.38
N ASN A 319 -14.86 19.00 -55.09
CA ASN A 319 -15.74 19.62 -56.08
C ASN A 319 -15.92 21.15 -55.93
N LYS A 320 -15.17 21.78 -55.02
CA LYS A 320 -15.15 23.24 -54.84
C LYS A 320 -13.85 23.81 -55.37
N SER A 321 -13.90 25.06 -55.87
CA SER A 321 -12.73 25.78 -56.37
C SER A 321 -11.84 26.26 -55.21
N LYS A 322 -11.18 25.31 -54.53
CA LYS A 322 -10.22 25.55 -53.46
C LYS A 322 -9.07 24.57 -53.51
N ASP A 323 -7.91 25.03 -53.07
CA ASP A 323 -6.70 24.23 -53.01
C ASP A 323 -6.54 23.64 -51.61
N VAL A 324 -6.25 22.36 -51.49
CA VAL A 324 -5.99 21.70 -50.20
C VAL A 324 -4.82 20.74 -50.29
N THR A 325 -4.15 20.51 -49.16
CA THR A 325 -3.10 19.49 -49.04
C THR A 325 -3.56 18.38 -48.12
N LEU A 326 -3.63 17.15 -48.61
CA LEU A 326 -3.78 15.95 -47.80
C LEU A 326 -2.40 15.50 -47.33
N LYS A 327 -2.18 15.43 -46.01
CA LYS A 327 -0.92 15.01 -45.42
C LYS A 327 -1.14 13.77 -44.57
N GLY A 328 -0.59 12.65 -44.99
CA GLY A 328 -0.71 11.38 -44.28
C GLY A 328 0.45 11.07 -43.35
N GLY A 329 0.31 9.94 -42.65
CA GLY A 329 1.32 9.35 -41.80
C GLY A 329 1.45 9.98 -40.42
N PHE A 330 0.43 10.70 -39.95
CA PHE A 330 0.49 11.28 -38.61
C PHE A 330 0.34 10.23 -37.51
N ASP A 331 1.00 10.44 -36.38
CA ASP A 331 0.71 9.70 -35.16
C ASP A 331 -0.71 9.97 -34.62
N GLY A 332 -1.14 9.18 -33.65
CA GLY A 332 -2.48 9.31 -33.07
C GLY A 332 -2.80 10.65 -32.39
N LYS A 333 -1.81 11.53 -32.19
CA LYS A 333 -1.96 12.88 -31.63
C LYS A 333 -1.74 13.98 -32.68
N PHE A 334 -1.48 13.61 -33.93
CA PHE A 334 -1.08 14.51 -35.01
C PHE A 334 0.17 15.37 -34.69
N ALA A 335 1.04 14.90 -33.80
CA ALA A 335 2.23 15.64 -33.38
C ALA A 335 3.42 15.45 -34.34
N SER A 336 3.51 14.30 -34.99
CA SER A 336 4.58 13.97 -35.94
C SER A 336 4.11 13.06 -37.06
N ASN A 337 4.79 13.10 -38.21
CA ASN A 337 4.51 12.25 -39.37
C ASN A 337 5.76 11.55 -39.94
N LYS A 338 6.81 11.35 -39.12
CA LYS A 338 8.09 10.81 -39.58
C LYS A 338 8.06 9.29 -39.69
N GLY A 339 7.96 8.77 -40.91
CA GLY A 339 8.19 7.35 -41.24
C GLY A 339 6.96 6.47 -41.30
N TYR A 340 5.77 7.02 -41.05
CA TYR A 340 4.50 6.33 -41.25
C TYR A 340 3.83 6.80 -42.53
N ILE A 341 2.93 6.02 -43.11
CA ILE A 341 2.20 6.38 -44.34
C ILE A 341 0.71 6.08 -44.14
N SER A 342 -0.16 6.97 -44.59
CA SER A 342 -1.61 6.68 -44.63
C SER A 342 -1.97 5.97 -45.93
N ALA A 343 -3.00 5.13 -45.92
CA ALA A 343 -3.57 4.60 -47.16
C ALA A 343 -5.01 5.05 -47.33
N LEU A 344 -5.39 5.38 -48.56
CA LEU A 344 -6.76 5.61 -48.99
C LEU A 344 -7.12 4.51 -49.99
N SER A 345 -8.05 3.65 -49.62
CA SER A 345 -8.46 2.49 -50.42
C SER A 345 -9.74 2.73 -51.24
N GLY A 346 -10.33 3.92 -51.15
CA GLY A 346 -11.47 4.31 -51.98
C GLY A 346 -11.08 5.25 -53.11
N VAL A 347 -12.06 5.61 -53.92
CA VAL A 347 -11.84 6.42 -55.13
C VAL A 347 -11.81 7.91 -54.78
N MET A 348 -10.64 8.52 -54.95
CA MET A 348 -10.48 9.97 -54.89
C MET A 348 -10.98 10.63 -56.18
N ARG A 349 -11.95 11.53 -56.10
CA ARG A 349 -12.47 12.29 -57.24
C ARG A 349 -12.16 13.77 -57.11
N ILE A 350 -11.52 14.35 -58.11
CA ILE A 350 -11.21 15.79 -58.17
C ILE A 350 -11.91 16.37 -59.40
N SER A 351 -12.82 17.31 -59.17
CA SER A 351 -13.65 17.95 -60.20
C SER A 351 -13.53 19.48 -60.23
N SER A 352 -13.02 20.09 -59.14
CA SER A 352 -12.68 21.51 -59.08
C SER A 352 -11.59 21.75 -58.04
N GLY A 353 -10.76 22.79 -58.23
CA GLY A 353 -9.63 23.12 -57.35
C GLY A 353 -8.42 22.19 -57.52
N THR A 354 -7.49 22.26 -56.57
CA THR A 354 -6.27 21.45 -56.56
C THR A 354 -6.16 20.64 -55.27
N VAL A 355 -5.80 19.36 -55.37
CA VAL A 355 -5.46 18.53 -54.20
C VAL A 355 -3.99 18.15 -54.29
N ARG A 356 -3.19 18.58 -53.32
CA ARG A 356 -1.81 18.11 -53.12
C ARG A 356 -1.84 16.94 -52.15
N VAL A 357 -1.10 15.88 -52.45
CA VAL A 357 -1.07 14.68 -51.62
C VAL A 357 0.37 14.43 -51.17
N GLU A 358 0.56 14.34 -49.86
CA GLU A 358 1.85 14.12 -49.23
C GLU A 358 1.72 12.92 -48.29
N ASN A 359 2.57 11.90 -48.47
CA ASN A 359 2.65 10.76 -47.55
C ASN A 359 1.32 9.98 -47.37
N VAL A 360 0.53 9.91 -48.44
CA VAL A 360 -0.67 9.08 -48.55
C VAL A 360 -0.53 8.19 -49.78
N VAL A 361 -0.77 6.89 -49.63
CA VAL A 361 -0.91 5.95 -50.74
C VAL A 361 -2.38 5.89 -51.13
N ILE A 362 -2.69 6.14 -52.40
CA ILE A 362 -4.02 5.91 -52.96
C ILE A 362 -3.98 4.56 -53.67
N ARG A 363 -4.87 3.63 -53.30
CA ARG A 363 -4.92 2.26 -53.85
C ARG A 363 -6.16 2.02 -54.69
#